data_AF-A0A0C9RCW3-F1
#
_entry.id   AF-A0A0C9RCW3-F1
#
_cell.length_a   1.000
_cell.length_b   1.000
_cell.length_c   1.000
_cell.angle_alpha   90.00
_cell.angle_beta   90.00
_cell.angle_gamma   90.00
#
_symmetry.space_group_name_H-M   'P 1'
#
loop_
_entity.id
_entity.type
_entity.pdbx_description
1 polymer ?
#
loop_
_entity_poly.entity_id
_entity_poly.type
_entity_poly.pdbx_seq_one_letter_code
_entity_poly.pdbx_strand_id
1 'polypeptide(L)'
;MLNEKSMCSIPPSDVVEADVREDEEQAVKFNEIVDLLVAAGYFRARIKGLSNFDKVVGGMTWCIESCNFDVDVNLLFHENLTIGQKIALTEKIVAMLPIMNCPHCIEPHQIQGLDCIHIFPVIQWLVKRSMEMRKEMAGFVREFAINQFGKLHSSDGKTEKNRVVSEDIEANLKLVKRAYEPRRRFKRATAEPKDEISRVKSTLLEYGNLPVSTTISEDFEKEQKSSEVVREVDSENSGARLVTLEEERLSASAVGNIVGLQAQEIIEVSEKYASLSTEAGDIRSGLRLLIALEKQRLNFQYRVKKLKKEREMQISEISEETEKLEQIQADRQNVEDAFVKMSKMETEENKGILLKLEELLAVHAGLKDQEHKFREQCKSDLMYLQKLVKNCGETCEPQEEQNRVVEYDALKESINKTRLLLAKKNRAIALLMRQLDDVPGRSELTQYQRRFMELYNQVSTKHKETKQYYTLYNTLDDTKLYLSKELSLLNSIQENYNEAMASVSGKEQFLKQFEAIISGVKRNREKVEKKCAEEKERRFNLNKDLVTLVEQQRKYVAAVRQLTIECRKNEALLGRLRAS
;
A
#
# COMPACT_ATOMS: atom_id res chain seq x y z
N MET A 1 69.27 30.85 85.53
CA MET A 1 67.83 31.12 85.34
C MET A 1 67.42 30.36 84.08
N LEU A 2 67.16 29.04 84.12
CA LEU A 2 65.88 28.38 84.50
C LEU A 2 64.70 29.10 83.82
N ASN A 3 63.97 28.56 82.82
CA ASN A 3 63.60 27.18 82.48
C ASN A 3 63.49 26.97 80.94
N GLU A 4 64.08 25.88 80.45
CA GLU A 4 63.71 25.18 79.22
C GLU A 4 62.60 24.14 79.52
N LYS A 5 61.64 23.99 78.60
CA LYS A 5 60.75 22.82 78.40
C LYS A 5 60.06 22.98 77.03
N SER A 6 60.63 22.41 75.96
CA SER A 6 60.33 21.06 75.41
C SER A 6 58.91 20.92 74.85
N MET A 7 58.76 20.83 73.52
CA MET A 7 58.52 19.55 72.81
C MET A 7 57.99 19.76 71.38
N CYS A 8 58.75 19.19 70.44
CA CYS A 8 58.30 18.34 69.34
C CYS A 8 57.11 18.78 68.48
N SER A 9 57.44 19.26 67.27
CA SER A 9 56.58 19.26 66.09
C SER A 9 56.17 17.83 65.70
N ILE A 10 54.88 17.54 65.82
CA ILE A 10 54.23 16.29 65.38
C ILE A 10 53.89 16.42 63.88
N PRO A 11 54.07 15.36 63.07
CA PRO A 11 53.99 15.40 61.60
C PRO A 11 52.53 15.43 61.10
N PRO A 12 52.28 15.93 59.88
CA PRO A 12 50.99 15.80 59.23
C PRO A 12 50.74 14.32 58.92
N SER A 13 49.57 13.86 59.38
CA SER A 13 48.98 12.55 59.21
C SER A 13 49.18 11.93 57.83
N ASP A 14 49.61 10.67 57.84
CA ASP A 14 49.56 9.71 56.74
C ASP A 14 48.28 9.85 55.91
N VAL A 15 48.41 10.42 54.72
CA VAL A 15 47.62 9.95 53.58
C VAL A 15 48.46 8.84 53.00
N VAL A 16 48.07 7.60 53.30
CA VAL A 16 48.57 6.42 52.60
C VAL A 16 48.19 6.61 51.13
N GLU A 17 49.11 7.15 50.33
CA GLU A 17 49.09 6.96 48.88
C GLU A 17 49.20 5.46 48.65
N ALA A 18 48.06 4.83 48.37
CA ALA A 18 48.02 3.48 47.91
C ALA A 18 48.86 3.42 46.62
N ASP A 19 49.95 2.67 46.70
CA ASP A 19 50.88 2.35 45.63
C ASP A 19 50.11 1.59 44.53
N VAL A 20 49.47 2.33 43.61
CA VAL A 20 48.81 1.75 42.44
C VAL A 20 49.92 1.42 41.44
N ARG A 21 50.39 0.18 41.49
CA ARG A 21 51.08 -0.44 40.35
C ARG A 21 50.18 -0.31 39.13
N GLU A 22 50.49 0.63 38.24
CA GLU A 22 49.93 0.62 36.89
C GLU A 22 50.52 -0.58 36.16
N ASP A 23 49.75 -1.65 36.02
CA ASP A 23 50.17 -2.83 35.25
C ASP A 23 50.38 -2.41 33.78
N GLU A 24 51.62 -2.47 33.30
CA GLU A 24 52.01 -2.08 31.92
C GLU A 24 51.14 -2.76 30.84
N GLU A 25 50.68 -3.99 31.11
CA GLU A 25 49.78 -4.75 30.24
C GLU A 25 48.40 -4.10 30.05
N GLN A 26 47.86 -3.44 31.08
CA GLN A 26 46.57 -2.75 31.00
C GLN A 26 46.67 -1.50 30.12
N ALA A 27 47.79 -0.77 30.18
CA ALA A 27 48.03 0.40 29.35
C ALA A 27 48.18 0.03 27.86
N VAL A 28 48.86 -1.08 27.56
CA VAL A 28 48.95 -1.62 26.19
C VAL A 28 47.56 -1.98 25.66
N LYS A 29 46.77 -2.73 26.44
CA LYS A 29 45.39 -3.11 26.07
C LYS A 29 44.47 -1.91 25.90
N PHE A 30 44.62 -0.87 26.72
CA PHE A 30 43.87 0.37 26.58
C PHE A 30 44.15 1.08 25.25
N ASN A 31 45.42 1.15 24.85
CA ASN A 31 45.78 1.74 23.56
C ASN A 31 45.21 0.93 22.38
N GLU A 32 45.25 -0.41 22.45
CA GLU A 32 44.61 -1.27 21.45
C GLU A 32 43.09 -1.04 21.37
N ILE A 33 42.41 -0.84 22.51
CA ILE A 33 40.99 -0.46 22.56
C ILE A 33 40.74 0.86 21.84
N VAL A 34 41.55 1.88 22.11
CA VAL A 34 41.43 3.21 21.49
C VAL A 34 41.61 3.10 19.98
N ASP A 35 42.62 2.37 19.52
CA ASP A 35 42.90 2.18 18.10
C ASP A 35 41.77 1.44 17.38
N LEU A 36 41.20 0.38 17.99
CA LEU A 36 40.03 -0.33 17.46
C LEU A 36 38.80 0.57 17.34
N LEU A 37 38.53 1.39 18.35
CA LEU A 37 37.41 2.33 18.33
C LEU A 37 37.60 3.42 17.27
N VAL A 38 38.81 3.95 17.11
CA VAL A 38 39.13 4.94 16.07
C VAL A 38 38.99 4.31 14.67
N ALA A 39 39.51 3.10 14.46
CA ALA A 39 39.33 2.36 13.22
C ALA A 39 37.85 2.08 12.91
N ALA A 40 37.02 1.91 13.96
CA ALA A 40 35.59 1.72 13.82
C ALA A 40 34.83 3.01 13.41
N GLY A 41 35.44 4.18 13.57
CA GLY A 41 34.84 5.50 13.29
C GLY A 41 34.50 6.33 14.54
N TYR A 42 34.86 5.89 15.75
CA TYR A 42 34.68 6.64 16.98
C TYR A 42 35.91 7.50 17.31
N PHE A 43 36.00 8.69 16.70
CA PHE A 43 37.16 9.57 16.84
C PHE A 43 37.32 10.23 18.22
N ARG A 44 36.28 10.20 19.06
CA ARG A 44 36.31 10.79 20.41
C ARG A 44 37.30 10.09 21.34
N ALA A 45 37.62 8.82 21.09
CA ALA A 45 38.63 8.10 21.87
C ALA A 45 40.02 8.77 21.84
N ARG A 46 40.31 9.58 20.80
CA ARG A 46 41.60 10.29 20.62
C ARG A 46 41.69 11.64 21.38
N ILE A 47 40.59 12.13 21.97
CA ILE A 47 40.58 13.43 22.65
C ILE A 47 41.38 13.34 23.95
N LYS A 48 42.47 14.12 24.06
CA LYS A 48 43.36 14.11 25.23
C LYS A 48 42.73 14.64 26.52
N GLY A 49 41.65 15.42 26.43
CA GLY A 49 40.92 15.98 27.57
C GLY A 49 39.80 15.09 28.14
N LEU A 50 39.58 13.90 27.59
CA LEU A 50 38.52 12.98 28.04
C LEU A 50 39.09 11.89 28.96
N SER A 51 38.37 11.55 30.03
CA SER A 51 38.75 10.46 30.94
C SER A 51 38.85 9.12 30.20
N ASN A 52 39.80 8.27 30.60
CA ASN A 52 39.95 6.92 30.04
C ASN A 52 38.66 6.10 30.15
N PHE A 53 37.92 6.28 31.25
CA PHE A 53 36.59 5.68 31.44
C PHE A 53 35.58 6.16 30.40
N ASP A 54 35.49 7.48 30.18
CA ASP A 54 34.51 8.05 29.25
C ASP A 54 34.85 7.71 27.79
N LYS A 55 36.14 7.52 27.46
CA LYS A 55 36.57 7.02 26.14
C LYS A 55 36.04 5.61 25.87
N VAL A 56 36.22 4.71 26.84
CA VAL A 56 35.82 3.29 26.75
C VAL A 56 34.31 3.16 26.77
N VAL A 57 33.63 3.76 27.75
CA VAL A 57 32.18 3.70 27.93
C VAL A 57 31.44 4.39 26.79
N GLY A 58 31.95 5.54 26.33
CA GLY A 58 31.42 6.21 25.14
C GLY A 58 31.60 5.37 23.88
N GLY A 59 32.74 4.69 23.74
CA GLY A 59 32.99 3.76 22.63
C GLY A 59 32.04 2.55 22.65
N MET A 60 31.84 1.92 23.81
CA MET A 60 30.90 0.80 23.97
C MET A 60 29.48 1.23 23.64
N THR A 61 29.04 2.38 24.17
CA THR A 61 27.67 2.86 23.92
C THR A 61 27.46 3.20 22.45
N TRP A 62 28.44 3.85 21.82
CA TRP A 62 28.40 4.14 20.38
C TRP A 62 28.30 2.86 19.53
N CYS A 63 29.02 1.80 19.90
CA CYS A 63 28.90 0.52 19.21
C CYS A 63 27.51 -0.11 19.38
N ILE A 64 26.89 0.02 20.56
CA ILE A 64 25.55 -0.53 20.82
C ILE A 64 24.48 0.27 20.06
N GLU A 65 24.56 1.61 20.07
CA GLU A 65 23.67 2.49 19.30
C GLU A 65 23.80 2.21 17.79
N SER A 66 25.02 1.96 17.31
CA SER A 66 25.27 1.56 15.92
C SER A 66 24.66 0.21 15.54
N CYS A 67 24.33 -0.64 16.52
CA CYS A 67 23.64 -1.92 16.33
C CYS A 67 22.10 -1.76 16.36
N ASN A 68 21.56 -0.53 16.38
CA ASN A 68 20.13 -0.21 16.42
C ASN A 68 19.42 -0.71 17.69
N PHE A 69 20.17 -0.86 18.80
CA PHE A 69 19.61 -1.06 20.13
C PHE A 69 19.56 0.30 20.83
N ASP A 70 18.37 0.64 21.32
CA ASP A 70 18.17 1.89 22.04
C ASP A 70 18.75 1.75 23.45
N VAL A 71 19.93 2.32 23.64
CA VAL A 71 20.50 2.47 24.95
C VAL A 71 19.98 3.79 25.47
N ASP A 72 18.96 3.69 26.31
CA ASP A 72 18.24 4.77 26.99
C ASP A 72 19.17 5.48 28.01
N VAL A 73 20.22 6.07 27.46
CA VAL A 73 21.30 6.77 28.11
C VAL A 73 21.34 8.12 27.44
N ASN A 74 20.85 9.12 28.18
CA ASN A 74 21.11 10.51 27.89
C ASN A 74 22.62 10.76 28.00
N LEU A 75 23.36 10.46 26.94
CA LEU A 75 24.77 10.82 26.71
C LEU A 75 24.90 12.29 26.28
N LEU A 76 23.97 13.12 26.74
CA LEU A 76 24.15 14.56 26.75
C LEU A 76 25.22 14.86 27.79
N PHE A 77 26.44 15.02 27.28
CA PHE A 77 27.61 15.65 27.88
C PHE A 77 27.36 16.30 29.25
N HIS A 78 27.73 15.58 30.30
CA HIS A 78 28.13 16.18 31.55
C HIS A 78 29.60 15.81 31.72
N GLU A 79 30.51 16.77 31.53
CA GLU A 79 31.97 16.57 31.58
C GLU A 79 32.49 16.07 32.94
N ASN A 80 31.62 15.85 33.92
CA ASN A 80 31.92 15.26 35.23
C ASN A 80 30.73 14.43 35.72
N LEU A 81 30.48 13.26 35.11
CA LEU A 81 29.45 12.34 35.60
C LEU A 81 29.74 11.95 37.06
N THR A 82 28.73 12.10 37.92
CA THR A 82 28.84 11.67 39.32
C THR A 82 29.08 10.16 39.38
N ILE A 83 29.82 9.68 40.39
CA ILE A 83 30.18 8.26 40.53
C ILE A 83 28.93 7.34 40.44
N GLY A 84 27.81 7.75 41.05
CA GLY A 84 26.55 7.01 40.95
C GLY A 84 25.94 6.97 39.55
N GLN A 85 26.13 8.01 38.73
CA GLN A 85 25.72 7.99 37.32
C GLN A 85 26.64 7.11 36.46
N LYS A 86 27.94 7.06 36.77
CA LYS A 86 28.90 6.16 36.11
C LYS A 86 28.54 4.69 36.37
N ILE A 87 28.18 4.35 37.61
CA ILE A 87 27.74 2.99 37.99
C ILE A 87 26.43 2.62 37.29
N ALA A 88 25.42 3.49 37.34
CA ALA A 88 24.15 3.23 36.66
C ALA A 88 24.31 3.08 35.13
N LEU A 89 25.28 3.77 34.54
CA LEU A 89 25.61 3.67 33.12
C LEU A 89 26.28 2.33 32.78
N THR A 90 27.28 1.91 33.57
CA THR A 90 27.96 0.63 33.34
C THR A 90 27.03 -0.56 33.56
N GLU A 91 26.14 -0.51 34.54
CA GLU A 91 25.10 -1.54 34.75
C GLU A 91 24.16 -1.66 33.55
N LYS A 92 23.70 -0.54 32.97
CA LYS A 92 22.85 -0.54 31.77
C LYS A 92 23.57 -1.14 30.56
N ILE A 93 24.85 -0.80 30.37
CA ILE A 93 25.66 -1.35 29.28
C ILE A 93 25.82 -2.86 29.44
N VAL A 94 26.17 -3.32 30.65
CA VAL A 94 26.30 -4.76 30.95
C VAL A 94 24.98 -5.50 30.75
N ALA A 95 23.84 -4.91 31.12
CA ALA A 95 22.52 -5.51 30.88
C ALA A 95 22.17 -5.66 29.38
N MET A 96 22.73 -4.81 28.50
CA MET A 96 22.50 -4.88 27.05
C MET A 96 23.37 -5.93 26.35
N LEU A 97 24.53 -6.29 26.89
CA LEU A 97 25.43 -7.26 26.26
C LEU A 97 24.78 -8.66 26.06
N PRO A 98 24.04 -9.23 27.04
CA PRO A 98 23.29 -10.47 26.84
C PRO A 98 22.17 -10.36 25.79
N ILE A 99 21.49 -9.22 25.73
CA ILE A 99 20.40 -8.98 24.76
C ILE A 99 20.94 -9.01 23.32
N MET A 100 22.18 -8.54 23.14
CA MET A 100 22.86 -8.59 21.85
C MET A 100 23.54 -9.95 21.53
N ASN A 101 23.40 -10.95 22.41
CA ASN A 101 24.10 -12.24 22.33
C ASN A 101 25.63 -12.11 22.32
N CYS A 102 26.19 -11.22 23.15
CA CYS A 102 27.64 -11.13 23.33
C CYS A 102 28.16 -12.38 24.08
N PRO A 103 29.18 -13.09 23.57
CA PRO A 103 29.73 -14.30 24.19
C PRO A 103 30.64 -14.01 25.40
N HIS A 104 31.02 -12.75 25.61
CA HIS A 104 31.91 -12.34 26.69
C HIS A 104 31.11 -11.60 27.77
N CYS A 105 31.22 -12.09 29.01
CA CYS A 105 30.58 -11.51 30.19
C CYS A 105 31.54 -10.52 30.86
N ILE A 106 31.02 -9.34 31.22
CA ILE A 106 31.76 -8.32 31.97
C ILE A 106 30.88 -7.85 33.12
N GLU A 107 31.48 -7.65 34.29
CA GLU A 107 30.80 -7.07 35.45
C GLU A 107 30.95 -5.54 35.50
N PRO A 108 29.95 -4.80 36.05
CA PRO A 108 30.01 -3.34 36.11
C PRO A 108 31.25 -2.78 36.82
N HIS A 109 31.78 -3.51 37.81
CA HIS A 109 32.99 -3.11 38.55
C HIS A 109 34.25 -3.17 37.68
N GLN A 110 34.31 -4.07 36.69
CA GLN A 110 35.45 -4.20 35.78
C GLN A 110 35.54 -3.01 34.83
N ILE A 111 34.40 -2.50 34.36
CA ILE A 111 34.35 -1.28 33.53
C ILE A 111 34.70 -0.04 34.36
N GLN A 112 34.23 0.04 35.60
CA GLN A 112 34.56 1.15 36.51
C GLN A 112 36.04 1.13 36.94
N GLY A 113 36.59 -0.06 37.18
CA GLY A 113 37.99 -0.29 37.54
C GLY A 113 38.95 -0.22 36.35
N LEU A 114 38.47 0.06 35.14
CA LEU A 114 39.28 0.14 33.91
C LEU A 114 40.08 -1.14 33.63
N ASP A 115 39.49 -2.31 33.88
CA ASP A 115 40.10 -3.61 33.59
C ASP A 115 40.14 -3.87 32.07
N CYS A 116 41.13 -3.26 31.41
CA CYS A 116 41.25 -3.26 29.96
C CYS A 116 41.46 -4.66 29.36
N ILE A 117 41.92 -5.61 30.16
CA ILE A 117 42.15 -7.00 29.74
C ILE A 117 40.82 -7.69 29.45
N HIS A 118 39.84 -7.53 30.35
CA HIS A 118 38.51 -8.11 30.19
C HIS A 118 37.60 -7.27 29.30
N ILE A 119 37.81 -5.95 29.24
CA ILE A 119 37.04 -5.04 28.38
C ILE A 119 37.39 -5.23 26.89
N PHE A 120 38.66 -5.50 26.58
CA PHE A 120 39.14 -5.59 25.20
C PHE A 120 38.37 -6.59 24.32
N PRO A 121 38.15 -7.87 24.74
CA PRO A 121 37.36 -8.83 23.95
C PRO A 121 35.93 -8.38 23.65
N VAL A 122 35.28 -7.70 24.60
CA VAL A 122 33.92 -7.16 24.39
C VAL A 122 33.94 -6.03 23.38
N ILE A 123 34.90 -5.11 23.46
CA ILE A 123 35.01 -4.03 22.47
C ILE A 123 35.33 -4.57 21.08
N GLN A 124 36.22 -5.54 20.97
CA GLN A 124 36.55 -6.19 19.71
C GLN A 124 35.30 -6.82 19.06
N TRP A 125 34.49 -7.52 19.86
CA TRP A 125 33.24 -8.12 19.40
C TRP A 125 32.21 -7.05 19.02
N LEU A 126 32.01 -6.02 19.85
CA LEU A 126 31.09 -4.91 19.61
C LEU A 126 31.43 -4.15 18.33
N VAL A 127 32.71 -3.85 18.10
CA VAL A 127 33.18 -3.17 16.90
C VAL A 127 32.90 -4.03 15.67
N LYS A 128 33.22 -5.33 15.70
CA LYS A 128 32.94 -6.25 14.60
C LYS A 128 31.45 -6.31 14.28
N ARG A 129 30.61 -6.50 15.30
CA ARG A 129 29.15 -6.58 15.16
C ARG A 129 28.54 -5.28 14.63
N SER A 130 29.01 -4.13 15.13
CA SER A 130 28.55 -2.81 14.65
C SER A 130 28.91 -2.54 13.19
N MET A 131 30.00 -3.14 12.70
CA MET A 131 30.43 -3.00 11.30
C MET A 131 29.63 -3.87 10.36
N GLU A 132 29.31 -5.10 10.76
CA GLU A 132 28.43 -6.00 10.01
C GLU A 132 27.05 -5.37 9.84
N MET A 133 26.45 -4.88 10.94
CA MET A 133 25.13 -4.26 10.92
C MET A 133 25.11 -2.97 10.07
N ARG A 134 26.16 -2.14 10.14
CA ARG A 134 26.28 -0.95 9.28
C ARG A 134 26.40 -1.31 7.79
N LYS A 135 27.06 -2.42 7.44
CA LYS A 135 27.13 -2.88 6.04
C LYS A 135 25.77 -3.34 5.54
N GLU A 136 25.00 -4.07 6.35
CA GLU A 136 23.64 -4.51 6.01
C GLU A 136 22.69 -3.31 5.85
N MET A 137 22.76 -2.36 6.77
CA MET A 137 21.87 -1.19 6.78
C MET A 137 22.28 -0.09 5.77
N ALA A 138 23.51 -0.12 5.26
CA ALA A 138 24.02 0.90 4.34
C ALA A 138 23.19 1.05 3.05
N GLY A 139 22.68 -0.07 2.52
CA GLY A 139 21.81 -0.06 1.33
C GLY A 139 20.50 0.67 1.62
N PHE A 140 19.81 0.27 2.68
CA PHE A 140 18.54 0.87 3.10
C PHE A 140 18.67 2.36 3.41
N VAL A 141 19.69 2.76 4.18
CA VAL A 141 19.91 4.18 4.53
C VAL A 141 20.21 5.01 3.29
N ARG A 142 20.96 4.47 2.31
CA ARG A 142 21.24 5.15 1.04
C ARG A 142 19.97 5.33 0.22
N GLU A 143 19.17 4.29 0.06
CA GLU A 143 17.89 4.36 -0.66
C GLU A 143 16.91 5.32 0.02
N PHE A 144 16.83 5.28 1.35
CA PHE A 144 16.02 6.21 2.14
C PHE A 144 16.49 7.65 1.95
N ALA A 145 17.80 7.92 2.00
CA ALA A 145 18.36 9.24 1.77
C ALA A 145 18.08 9.75 0.33
N ILE A 146 18.23 8.89 -0.69
CA ILE A 146 17.90 9.22 -2.07
C ILE A 146 16.40 9.52 -2.23
N ASN A 147 15.53 8.76 -1.56
CA ASN A 147 14.09 9.00 -1.59
C ASN A 147 13.70 10.31 -0.90
N GLN A 148 14.26 10.60 0.28
CA GLN A 148 14.04 11.87 0.99
C GLN A 148 14.57 13.07 0.21
N PHE A 149 15.76 12.94 -0.38
CA PHE A 149 16.32 13.94 -1.27
C PHE A 149 15.43 14.14 -2.50
N GLY A 150 14.96 13.05 -3.12
CA GLY A 150 14.01 13.09 -4.24
C GLY A 150 12.71 13.79 -3.89
N LYS A 151 12.16 13.59 -2.69
CA LYS A 151 10.95 14.30 -2.22
C LYS A 151 11.17 15.80 -2.06
N LEU A 152 12.31 16.20 -1.49
CA LEU A 152 12.61 17.62 -1.19
C LEU A 152 13.09 18.39 -2.44
N HIS A 153 13.76 17.71 -3.37
CA HIS A 153 14.29 18.29 -4.61
C HIS A 153 13.48 17.91 -5.86
N SER A 154 12.19 17.56 -5.70
CA SER A 154 11.25 17.32 -6.81
C SER A 154 10.81 18.62 -7.52
N SER A 155 11.77 19.45 -7.92
CA SER A 155 11.59 20.46 -8.97
C SER A 155 12.85 20.46 -9.85
N ASP A 156 12.65 20.28 -11.15
CA ASP A 156 13.63 20.37 -12.25
C ASP A 156 14.54 19.18 -12.59
N GLY A 157 14.06 17.95 -12.41
CA GLY A 157 14.73 16.80 -13.02
C GLY A 157 13.90 15.54 -13.07
N LYS A 158 12.76 15.54 -13.79
CA LYS A 158 12.06 14.29 -14.09
C LYS A 158 12.96 13.46 -15.02
N THR A 159 13.65 12.46 -14.47
CA THR A 159 14.26 11.39 -15.27
C THR A 159 13.19 10.75 -16.14
N GLU A 160 13.43 10.65 -17.45
CA GLU A 160 12.53 10.13 -18.49
C GLU A 160 11.74 8.88 -18.07
N LYS A 161 12.37 7.99 -17.27
CA LYS A 161 11.78 6.73 -16.79
C LYS A 161 10.58 6.93 -15.84
N ASN A 162 10.58 7.97 -15.00
CA ASN A 162 9.46 8.23 -14.08
C ASN A 162 8.27 8.92 -14.79
N ARG A 163 8.49 9.57 -15.93
CA ARG A 163 7.39 10.09 -16.77
C ARG A 163 6.62 8.96 -17.44
N VAL A 164 7.32 8.01 -18.06
CA VAL A 164 6.69 6.87 -18.75
C VAL A 164 5.85 6.03 -17.80
N VAL A 165 6.35 5.71 -16.60
CA VAL A 165 5.57 4.95 -15.60
C VAL A 165 4.35 5.73 -15.12
N SER A 166 4.45 7.07 -14.96
CA SER A 166 3.31 7.89 -14.56
C SER A 166 2.26 8.01 -15.69
N GLU A 167 2.69 8.07 -16.94
CA GLU A 167 1.80 8.11 -18.12
C GLU A 167 1.10 6.77 -18.33
N ASP A 168 1.79 5.64 -18.13
CA ASP A 168 1.20 4.30 -18.19
C ASP A 168 0.18 4.06 -17.08
N ILE A 169 0.46 4.55 -15.86
CA ILE A 169 -0.51 4.50 -14.75
C ILE A 169 -1.74 5.35 -15.09
N GLU A 170 -1.55 6.53 -15.67
CA GLU A 170 -2.66 7.43 -16.04
C GLU A 170 -3.51 6.86 -17.20
N ALA A 171 -2.88 6.20 -18.17
CA ALA A 171 -3.55 5.49 -19.26
C ALA A 171 -4.37 4.29 -18.73
N ASN A 172 -3.81 3.51 -17.81
CA ASN A 172 -4.52 2.40 -17.16
C ASN A 172 -5.71 2.90 -16.34
N LEU A 173 -5.56 4.02 -15.62
CA LEU A 173 -6.63 4.60 -14.83
C LEU A 173 -7.77 5.14 -15.71
N LYS A 174 -7.46 5.67 -16.90
CA LYS A 174 -8.46 6.07 -17.92
C LYS A 174 -9.18 4.85 -18.52
N LEU A 175 -8.48 3.74 -18.77
CA LEU A 175 -9.06 2.48 -19.25
C LEU A 175 -10.02 1.86 -18.23
N VAL A 176 -9.60 1.78 -16.96
CA VAL A 176 -10.44 1.29 -15.87
C VAL A 176 -11.67 2.19 -15.71
N LYS A 177 -11.51 3.52 -15.73
CA LYS A 177 -12.66 4.44 -15.69
C LYS A 177 -13.65 4.21 -16.84
N ARG A 178 -13.17 3.97 -18.08
CA ARG A 178 -14.05 3.62 -19.22
C ARG A 178 -14.74 2.27 -19.09
N ALA A 179 -14.06 1.28 -18.50
CA ALA A 179 -14.60 -0.07 -18.32
C ALA A 179 -15.72 -0.09 -17.28
N TYR A 180 -15.59 0.71 -16.22
CA TYR A 180 -16.55 0.79 -15.12
C TYR A 180 -17.49 2.00 -15.21
N GLU A 181 -17.51 2.71 -16.36
CA GLU A 181 -18.42 3.83 -16.55
C GLU A 181 -19.87 3.33 -16.62
N PRO A 182 -20.82 3.92 -15.86
CA PRO A 182 -22.22 3.54 -15.93
C PRO A 182 -22.80 3.78 -17.32
N ARG A 183 -23.04 2.70 -18.08
CA ARG A 183 -23.65 2.79 -19.41
C ARG A 183 -25.16 2.81 -19.29
N ARG A 184 -25.77 3.90 -19.78
CA ARG A 184 -27.23 4.04 -19.88
C ARG A 184 -27.75 3.04 -20.92
N ARG A 185 -28.53 2.05 -20.50
CA ARG A 185 -29.08 0.98 -21.37
C ARG A 185 -30.43 1.34 -21.95
N PHE A 186 -31.22 2.13 -21.23
CA PHE A 186 -32.57 2.54 -21.65
C PHE A 186 -32.67 4.06 -21.74
N LYS A 187 -33.45 4.57 -22.69
CA LYS A 187 -33.69 6.00 -22.90
C LYS A 187 -35.17 6.29 -22.72
N ARG A 188 -35.51 7.40 -22.04
CA ARG A 188 -36.90 7.83 -21.84
C ARG A 188 -37.55 8.17 -23.18
N ALA A 189 -38.79 7.70 -23.37
CA ALA A 189 -39.64 8.09 -24.51
C ALA A 189 -40.50 9.33 -24.22
N THR A 190 -40.77 9.63 -22.94
CA THR A 190 -41.65 10.72 -22.49
C THR A 190 -40.93 11.70 -21.56
N ALA A 191 -41.50 12.91 -21.40
CA ALA A 191 -40.96 13.97 -20.55
C ALA A 191 -40.84 13.57 -19.07
N GLU A 192 -39.96 14.26 -18.33
CA GLU A 192 -39.59 13.93 -16.96
C GLU A 192 -40.78 14.05 -15.97
N PRO A 193 -41.05 13.02 -15.14
CA PRO A 193 -42.05 13.10 -14.09
C PRO A 193 -41.70 14.18 -13.05
N LYS A 194 -42.70 14.93 -12.60
CA LYS A 194 -42.52 16.00 -11.59
C LYS A 194 -42.11 15.47 -10.22
N ASP A 195 -42.57 14.27 -9.89
CA ASP A 195 -42.37 13.62 -8.59
C ASP A 195 -40.94 13.05 -8.43
N GLU A 196 -40.28 13.36 -7.30
CA GLU A 196 -38.85 13.09 -7.06
C GLU A 196 -38.55 11.59 -6.98
N ILE A 197 -39.42 10.82 -6.34
CA ILE A 197 -39.26 9.37 -6.16
C ILE A 197 -39.40 8.67 -7.52
N SER A 198 -40.36 9.11 -8.33
CA SER A 198 -40.59 8.61 -9.68
C SER A 198 -39.44 8.96 -10.61
N ARG A 199 -38.82 10.14 -10.43
CA ARG A 199 -37.62 10.56 -11.16
C ARG A 199 -36.44 9.64 -10.84
N VAL A 200 -36.17 9.40 -9.55
CA VAL A 200 -35.08 8.52 -9.10
C VAL A 200 -35.28 7.08 -9.58
N LYS A 201 -36.50 6.54 -9.48
CA LYS A 201 -36.83 5.19 -9.99
C LYS A 201 -36.59 5.11 -11.50
N SER A 202 -37.00 6.13 -12.26
CA SER A 202 -36.81 6.17 -13.71
C SER A 202 -35.33 6.28 -14.11
N THR A 203 -34.51 7.09 -13.42
CA THR A 203 -33.06 7.14 -13.67
C THR A 203 -32.39 5.81 -13.33
N LEU A 204 -32.74 5.17 -12.22
CA LEU A 204 -32.17 3.86 -11.86
C LEU A 204 -32.50 2.79 -12.91
N LEU A 205 -33.72 2.82 -13.45
CA LEU A 205 -34.14 1.95 -14.55
C LEU A 205 -33.34 2.19 -15.83
N GLU A 206 -32.98 3.43 -16.15
CA GLU A 206 -32.16 3.77 -17.33
C GLU A 206 -30.76 3.13 -17.31
N TYR A 207 -30.23 2.86 -16.11
CA TYR A 207 -28.96 2.16 -15.90
C TYR A 207 -29.13 0.65 -15.61
N GLY A 208 -30.36 0.12 -15.72
CA GLY A 208 -30.65 -1.32 -15.64
C GLY A 208 -30.89 -1.86 -14.23
N ASN A 209 -31.03 -0.99 -13.22
CA ASN A 209 -31.36 -1.42 -11.87
C ASN A 209 -32.88 -1.48 -11.69
N LEU A 210 -33.42 -2.68 -11.49
CA LEU A 210 -34.82 -2.88 -11.12
C LEU A 210 -35.01 -2.50 -9.64
N PRO A 211 -35.89 -1.55 -9.28
CA PRO A 211 -36.15 -1.25 -7.89
C PRO A 211 -36.87 -2.43 -7.23
N VAL A 212 -36.21 -3.06 -6.25
CA VAL A 212 -36.81 -4.06 -5.37
C VAL A 212 -37.97 -3.39 -4.63
N SER A 213 -39.18 -3.93 -4.83
CA SER A 213 -40.39 -3.45 -4.18
C SER A 213 -40.34 -3.84 -2.69
N THR A 214 -39.98 -2.90 -1.83
CA THR A 214 -40.19 -3.06 -0.38
C THR A 214 -41.59 -2.56 -0.07
N THR A 215 -42.55 -3.48 0.02
CA THR A 215 -43.88 -3.22 0.56
C THR A 215 -43.74 -2.97 2.07
N ILE A 216 -43.94 -1.72 2.48
CA ILE A 216 -44.29 -1.38 3.86
C ILE A 216 -45.81 -1.31 3.89
N SER A 217 -46.40 -2.17 4.70
CA SER A 217 -47.82 -2.23 5.06
C SER A 217 -48.22 -0.99 5.88
N GLU A 218 -49.42 -0.48 5.64
CA GLU A 218 -50.37 0.01 6.66
C GLU A 218 -51.69 0.47 5.98
N ASP A 219 -52.69 -0.41 6.10
CA ASP A 219 -54.11 -0.22 6.41
C ASP A 219 -54.91 1.00 5.92
N PHE A 220 -56.04 0.73 5.26
CA PHE A 220 -57.37 1.11 5.77
C PHE A 220 -58.51 0.29 5.10
N GLU A 221 -59.35 -0.29 5.94
CA GLU A 221 -60.53 -1.10 5.66
C GLU A 221 -61.71 -0.29 5.07
N LYS A 222 -62.48 -0.92 4.18
CA LYS A 222 -63.90 -1.24 4.38
C LYS A 222 -64.47 -2.11 3.25
N GLU A 223 -64.83 -3.34 3.65
CA GLU A 223 -65.98 -4.17 3.28
C GLU A 223 -66.98 -3.59 2.25
N GLN A 224 -67.61 -4.34 1.34
CA GLN A 224 -68.25 -5.64 1.53
C GLN A 224 -68.77 -6.22 0.19
N LYS A 225 -68.92 -7.56 0.16
CA LYS A 225 -69.80 -8.44 -0.67
C LYS A 225 -69.16 -9.39 -1.70
N SER A 226 -68.78 -10.54 -1.14
CA SER A 226 -69.37 -11.87 -1.39
C SER A 226 -69.31 -12.52 -2.78
N SER A 227 -68.62 -13.66 -2.74
CA SER A 227 -68.98 -15.00 -3.27
C SER A 227 -68.78 -15.29 -4.76
N GLU A 228 -68.30 -16.50 -4.97
CA GLU A 228 -67.53 -17.01 -6.08
C GLU A 228 -68.31 -18.18 -6.75
N VAL A 229 -67.97 -18.45 -8.02
CA VAL A 229 -68.10 -19.72 -8.77
C VAL A 229 -69.31 -19.95 -9.73
N VAL A 230 -69.01 -19.75 -11.03
CA VAL A 230 -69.24 -20.63 -12.23
C VAL A 230 -70.65 -20.78 -12.86
N ARG A 231 -70.73 -20.46 -14.18
CA ARG A 231 -71.18 -21.25 -15.37
C ARG A 231 -71.71 -20.29 -16.46
N GLU A 232 -71.11 -20.22 -17.65
CA GLU A 232 -71.21 -21.10 -18.85
C GLU A 232 -72.48 -20.82 -19.70
N VAL A 233 -72.38 -21.10 -21.02
CA VAL A 233 -73.41 -21.08 -22.10
C VAL A 233 -73.49 -19.77 -22.92
N ASP A 234 -73.48 -19.66 -24.25
CA ASP A 234 -73.26 -20.55 -25.43
C ASP A 234 -73.18 -19.64 -26.69
N SER A 235 -72.57 -20.12 -27.79
CA SER A 235 -73.23 -20.26 -29.11
C SER A 235 -72.27 -20.72 -30.22
N GLU A 236 -72.74 -21.74 -30.91
CA GLU A 236 -72.17 -22.55 -32.01
C GLU A 236 -72.07 -21.79 -33.35
N ASN A 237 -71.16 -22.20 -34.26
CA ASN A 237 -71.45 -23.12 -35.39
C ASN A 237 -70.48 -22.99 -36.60
N SER A 238 -70.25 -24.13 -37.27
CA SER A 238 -69.59 -24.39 -38.57
C SER A 238 -68.06 -24.28 -38.65
N GLY A 239 -67.28 -25.29 -39.09
CA GLY A 239 -67.53 -26.67 -39.50
C GLY A 239 -66.27 -27.24 -40.18
N ALA A 240 -65.95 -28.52 -39.88
CA ALA A 240 -65.24 -29.53 -40.71
C ALA A 240 -63.83 -29.19 -41.26
N ARG A 241 -62.81 -30.06 -41.28
CA ARG A 241 -62.60 -31.53 -41.22
C ARG A 241 -61.07 -31.72 -41.50
N LEU A 242 -60.35 -32.83 -41.28
CA LEU A 242 -60.55 -34.15 -40.69
C LEU A 242 -59.15 -34.83 -40.62
N VAL A 243 -59.00 -35.73 -39.66
CA VAL A 243 -58.01 -36.82 -39.50
C VAL A 243 -58.22 -37.87 -40.63
N THR A 244 -57.27 -38.70 -41.07
CA THR A 244 -57.07 -40.10 -40.60
C THR A 244 -55.94 -40.82 -41.39
N LEU A 245 -55.27 -41.72 -40.64
CA LEU A 245 -54.43 -42.91 -40.97
C LEU A 245 -55.04 -43.81 -42.08
N GLU A 246 -54.41 -44.72 -42.84
CA GLU A 246 -53.21 -45.59 -42.70
C GLU A 246 -52.91 -46.29 -44.08
N GLU A 247 -51.69 -46.83 -44.23
CA GLU A 247 -51.19 -47.97 -45.07
C GLU A 247 -51.07 -47.97 -46.63
N GLU A 248 -49.86 -48.41 -47.04
CA GLU A 248 -49.33 -49.03 -48.28
C GLU A 248 -50.10 -49.01 -49.62
N ARG A 249 -49.48 -48.42 -50.66
CA ARG A 249 -49.11 -49.04 -51.97
C ARG A 249 -48.70 -48.01 -53.05
N LEU A 250 -47.69 -48.37 -53.83
CA LEU A 250 -47.03 -47.61 -54.91
C LEU A 250 -48.02 -46.98 -55.92
N SER A 251 -47.87 -45.70 -56.26
CA SER A 251 -48.79 -44.97 -57.15
C SER A 251 -48.15 -44.52 -58.48
N ALA A 252 -48.96 -44.62 -59.53
CA ALA A 252 -48.71 -44.36 -60.95
C ALA A 252 -48.33 -42.91 -61.33
N SER A 253 -47.79 -42.12 -60.41
CA SER A 253 -47.44 -40.71 -60.63
C SER A 253 -46.12 -40.50 -61.39
N ALA A 254 -45.22 -41.49 -61.43
CA ALA A 254 -43.92 -41.37 -62.11
C ALA A 254 -44.01 -41.43 -63.64
N VAL A 255 -45.09 -42.00 -64.20
CA VAL A 255 -45.26 -42.16 -65.65
C VAL A 255 -46.06 -41.00 -66.29
N GLY A 256 -46.83 -40.24 -65.51
CA GLY A 256 -47.57 -39.06 -66.00
C GLY A 256 -46.71 -37.82 -66.29
N ASN A 257 -45.60 -37.64 -65.58
CA ASN A 257 -44.74 -36.46 -65.74
C ASN A 257 -43.85 -36.51 -67.00
N ILE A 258 -43.64 -37.69 -67.60
CA ILE A 258 -42.76 -37.85 -68.76
C ILE A 258 -43.50 -37.54 -70.08
N VAL A 259 -44.82 -37.75 -70.15
CA VAL A 259 -45.62 -37.47 -71.35
C VAL A 259 -46.05 -36.00 -71.45
N GLY A 260 -46.14 -35.28 -70.33
CA GLY A 260 -46.50 -33.85 -70.32
C GLY A 260 -45.41 -32.90 -70.87
N LEU A 261 -44.13 -33.28 -70.76
CA LEU A 261 -43.01 -32.44 -71.18
C LEU A 261 -42.82 -32.36 -72.70
N GLN A 262 -43.20 -33.41 -73.46
CA GLN A 262 -43.06 -33.42 -74.92
C GLN A 262 -44.20 -32.68 -75.66
N ALA A 263 -45.34 -32.42 -74.99
CA ALA A 263 -46.47 -31.69 -75.59
C ALA A 263 -46.27 -30.15 -75.58
N GLN A 264 -45.49 -29.62 -74.63
CA GLN A 264 -45.19 -28.18 -74.54
C GLN A 264 -44.16 -27.73 -75.58
N GLU A 265 -43.20 -28.58 -75.95
CA GLU A 265 -42.19 -28.25 -76.97
C GLU A 265 -42.76 -28.16 -78.39
N ILE A 266 -43.82 -28.92 -78.72
CA ILE A 266 -44.44 -28.90 -80.06
C ILE A 266 -45.27 -27.61 -80.28
N ILE A 267 -45.86 -27.04 -79.23
CA ILE A 267 -46.64 -25.79 -79.30
C ILE A 267 -45.71 -24.59 -79.55
N GLU A 268 -44.59 -24.49 -78.82
CA GLU A 268 -43.62 -23.40 -78.99
C GLU A 268 -42.94 -23.36 -80.37
N VAL A 269 -42.74 -24.51 -81.01
CA VAL A 269 -42.11 -24.58 -82.35
C VAL A 269 -43.08 -24.08 -83.43
N SER A 270 -44.39 -24.27 -83.25
CA SER A 270 -45.41 -23.79 -84.18
C SER A 270 -45.58 -22.26 -84.15
N GLU A 271 -45.50 -21.64 -82.97
CA GLU A 271 -45.56 -20.18 -82.79
C GLU A 271 -44.32 -19.47 -83.34
N LYS A 272 -43.14 -20.12 -83.25
CA LYS A 272 -41.88 -19.59 -83.78
C LYS A 272 -41.81 -19.65 -85.32
N TYR A 273 -42.45 -20.62 -85.97
CA TYR A 273 -42.52 -20.65 -87.45
C TYR A 273 -43.53 -19.64 -88.03
N ALA A 274 -44.61 -19.33 -87.29
CA ALA A 274 -45.59 -18.33 -87.71
C ALA A 274 -45.05 -16.89 -87.69
N SER A 275 -44.14 -16.57 -86.75
CA SER A 275 -43.55 -15.24 -86.59
C SER A 275 -42.40 -14.93 -87.55
N LEU A 276 -41.87 -15.92 -88.28
CA LEU A 276 -40.79 -15.76 -89.25
C LEU A 276 -41.27 -15.49 -90.70
N SER A 277 -42.58 -15.53 -90.98
CA SER A 277 -43.14 -15.33 -92.33
C SER A 277 -43.63 -13.91 -92.65
N THR A 278 -43.66 -12.96 -91.72
CA THR A 278 -44.42 -11.71 -91.90
C THR A 278 -43.65 -10.39 -91.95
N GLU A 279 -42.31 -10.37 -91.92
CA GLU A 279 -41.58 -9.08 -91.95
C GLU A 279 -40.35 -9.09 -92.86
N ALA A 280 -40.57 -8.80 -94.14
CA ALA A 280 -39.55 -8.40 -95.10
C ALA A 280 -39.81 -6.97 -95.57
N GLY A 281 -39.01 -6.02 -95.09
CA GLY A 281 -38.86 -4.71 -95.73
C GLY A 281 -38.82 -3.50 -94.78
N ASP A 282 -37.65 -3.16 -94.22
CA ASP A 282 -37.18 -1.77 -94.22
C ASP A 282 -35.70 -1.64 -93.80
N ILE A 283 -34.90 -0.90 -94.58
CA ILE A 283 -33.41 -0.94 -94.55
C ILE A 283 -32.81 -0.19 -93.34
N ARG A 284 -33.60 0.53 -92.53
CA ARG A 284 -33.16 1.10 -91.23
C ARG A 284 -33.19 0.10 -90.07
N SER A 285 -33.86 -1.05 -90.25
CA SER A 285 -33.78 -2.18 -89.31
C SER A 285 -32.41 -2.88 -89.39
N GLY A 286 -31.71 -2.81 -90.52
CA GLY A 286 -30.47 -3.54 -90.81
C GLY A 286 -29.31 -3.24 -89.86
N LEU A 287 -29.16 -2.00 -89.37
CA LEU A 287 -28.07 -1.66 -88.44
C LEU A 287 -28.36 -2.12 -87.00
N ARG A 288 -29.64 -2.11 -86.57
CA ARG A 288 -30.07 -2.73 -85.31
C ARG A 288 -30.05 -4.25 -85.39
N LEU A 289 -30.42 -4.81 -86.54
CA LEU A 289 -30.29 -6.24 -86.86
C LEU A 289 -28.81 -6.65 -86.82
N LEU A 290 -27.88 -5.88 -87.39
CA LEU A 290 -26.45 -6.20 -87.32
C LEU A 290 -25.92 -6.17 -85.88
N ILE A 291 -26.26 -5.15 -85.07
CA ILE A 291 -25.85 -5.10 -83.67
C ILE A 291 -26.52 -6.22 -82.84
N ALA A 292 -27.79 -6.54 -83.12
CA ALA A 292 -28.49 -7.65 -82.48
C ALA A 292 -27.91 -9.02 -82.89
N LEU A 293 -27.56 -9.19 -84.18
CA LEU A 293 -26.92 -10.38 -84.73
C LEU A 293 -25.48 -10.51 -84.23
N GLU A 294 -24.76 -9.42 -84.02
CA GLU A 294 -23.40 -9.44 -83.47
C GLU A 294 -23.41 -9.76 -81.97
N LYS A 295 -24.41 -9.24 -81.24
CA LYS A 295 -24.68 -9.63 -79.85
C LYS A 295 -25.14 -11.10 -79.76
N GLN A 296 -25.97 -11.58 -80.70
CA GLN A 296 -26.32 -13.00 -80.82
C GLN A 296 -25.09 -13.84 -81.19
N ARG A 297 -24.21 -13.39 -82.09
CA ARG A 297 -22.97 -14.07 -82.46
C ARG A 297 -22.05 -14.21 -81.25
N LEU A 298 -21.90 -13.17 -80.45
CA LEU A 298 -21.13 -13.22 -79.20
C LEU A 298 -21.79 -14.15 -78.17
N ASN A 299 -23.11 -14.14 -78.06
CA ASN A 299 -23.83 -15.05 -77.16
C ASN A 299 -23.70 -16.52 -77.62
N PHE A 300 -23.81 -16.79 -78.93
CA PHE A 300 -23.57 -18.11 -79.49
C PHE A 300 -22.10 -18.53 -79.36
N GLN A 301 -21.13 -17.62 -79.53
CA GLN A 301 -19.72 -17.93 -79.27
C GLN A 301 -19.47 -18.26 -77.79
N TYR A 302 -20.12 -17.54 -76.87
CA TYR A 302 -20.06 -17.85 -75.45
C TYR A 302 -20.71 -19.21 -75.14
N ARG A 303 -21.87 -19.49 -75.72
CA ARG A 303 -22.59 -20.77 -75.57
C ARG A 303 -21.81 -21.94 -76.17
N VAL A 304 -21.14 -21.75 -77.32
CA VAL A 304 -20.23 -22.75 -77.90
C VAL A 304 -19.01 -22.96 -77.01
N LYS A 305 -18.43 -21.90 -76.42
CA LYS A 305 -17.34 -22.05 -75.45
C LYS A 305 -17.80 -22.79 -74.18
N LYS A 306 -19.01 -22.51 -73.70
CA LYS A 306 -19.59 -23.20 -72.54
C LYS A 306 -19.83 -24.68 -72.84
N LEU A 307 -20.47 -24.99 -73.98
CA LEU A 307 -20.69 -26.36 -74.44
C LEU A 307 -19.39 -27.12 -74.70
N LYS A 308 -18.34 -26.45 -75.20
CA LYS A 308 -17.02 -27.07 -75.35
C LYS A 308 -16.40 -27.45 -74.01
N LYS A 309 -16.50 -26.58 -72.99
CA LYS A 309 -16.06 -26.89 -71.63
C LYS A 309 -16.87 -28.02 -71.01
N GLU A 310 -18.20 -28.02 -71.19
CA GLU A 310 -19.06 -29.11 -70.71
C GLU A 310 -18.70 -30.44 -71.39
N ARG A 311 -18.42 -30.43 -72.70
CA ARG A 311 -17.94 -31.60 -73.43
C ARG A 311 -16.58 -32.08 -72.92
N GLU A 312 -15.63 -31.17 -72.67
CA GLU A 312 -14.31 -31.52 -72.12
C GLU A 312 -14.43 -32.10 -70.71
N MET A 313 -15.30 -31.56 -69.86
CA MET A 313 -15.58 -32.15 -68.54
C MET A 313 -16.22 -33.54 -68.65
N GLN A 314 -17.21 -33.72 -69.52
CA GLN A 314 -17.82 -35.04 -69.74
C GLN A 314 -16.83 -36.05 -70.31
N ILE A 315 -15.89 -35.64 -71.17
CA ILE A 315 -14.83 -36.52 -71.66
C ILE A 315 -13.88 -36.91 -70.52
N SER A 316 -13.55 -35.97 -69.62
CA SER A 316 -12.76 -36.26 -68.42
C SER A 316 -13.47 -37.26 -67.52
N GLU A 317 -14.76 -37.05 -67.21
CA GLU A 317 -15.57 -37.98 -66.40
C GLU A 317 -15.68 -39.36 -67.06
N ILE A 318 -15.90 -39.42 -68.37
CA ILE A 318 -15.92 -40.70 -69.10
C ILE A 318 -14.56 -41.40 -69.01
N SER A 319 -13.44 -40.67 -69.13
CA SER A 319 -12.10 -41.28 -68.99
C SER A 319 -11.86 -41.84 -67.59
N GLU A 320 -12.27 -41.11 -66.55
CA GLU A 320 -12.18 -41.57 -65.15
C GLU A 320 -13.05 -42.80 -64.91
N GLU A 321 -14.28 -42.83 -65.43
CA GLU A 321 -15.16 -44.01 -65.31
C GLU A 321 -14.65 -45.20 -66.14
N THR A 322 -14.01 -44.98 -67.29
CA THR A 322 -13.37 -46.07 -68.05
C THR A 322 -12.16 -46.64 -67.32
N GLU A 323 -11.33 -45.80 -66.67
CA GLU A 323 -10.20 -46.26 -65.85
C GLU A 323 -10.71 -47.07 -64.64
N LYS A 324 -11.79 -46.63 -63.98
CA LYS A 324 -12.42 -47.40 -62.89
C LYS A 324 -12.97 -48.73 -63.40
N LEU A 325 -13.58 -48.77 -64.58
CA LEU A 325 -14.06 -50.02 -65.18
C LEU A 325 -12.93 -50.98 -65.53
N GLU A 326 -11.81 -50.47 -66.06
CA GLU A 326 -10.62 -51.29 -66.33
C GLU A 326 -10.01 -51.85 -65.04
N GLN A 327 -9.95 -51.04 -63.97
CA GLN A 327 -9.53 -51.52 -62.64
C GLN A 327 -10.46 -52.61 -62.10
N ILE A 328 -11.78 -52.41 -62.16
CA ILE A 328 -12.76 -53.42 -61.73
C ILE A 328 -12.65 -54.69 -62.58
N GLN A 329 -12.39 -54.58 -63.89
CA GLN A 329 -12.19 -55.75 -64.75
C GLN A 329 -10.90 -56.50 -64.41
N ALA A 330 -9.80 -55.78 -64.13
CA ALA A 330 -8.55 -56.38 -63.69
C ALA A 330 -8.70 -57.08 -62.32
N ASP A 331 -9.39 -56.45 -61.37
CA ASP A 331 -9.71 -57.04 -60.08
C ASP A 331 -10.60 -58.27 -60.22
N ARG A 332 -11.60 -58.23 -61.12
CA ARG A 332 -12.43 -59.39 -61.42
C ARG A 332 -11.63 -60.54 -62.02
N GLN A 333 -10.72 -60.26 -62.95
CA GLN A 333 -9.83 -61.28 -63.51
C GLN A 333 -8.90 -61.87 -62.45
N ASN A 334 -8.35 -61.03 -61.55
CA ASN A 334 -7.55 -61.48 -60.42
C ASN A 334 -8.36 -62.38 -59.47
N VAL A 335 -9.61 -62.04 -59.21
CA VAL A 335 -10.53 -62.85 -58.39
C VAL A 335 -10.89 -64.17 -59.09
N GLU A 336 -11.17 -64.17 -60.39
CA GLU A 336 -11.44 -65.39 -61.17
C GLU A 336 -10.18 -66.29 -61.22
N ASP A 337 -8.99 -65.73 -61.40
CA ASP A 337 -7.72 -66.47 -61.32
C ASP A 337 -7.45 -67.01 -59.92
N ALA A 338 -7.76 -66.25 -58.87
CA ALA A 338 -7.68 -66.71 -57.49
C ALA A 338 -8.70 -67.83 -57.22
N PHE A 339 -9.92 -67.72 -57.75
CA PHE A 339 -10.95 -68.75 -57.63
C PHE A 339 -10.53 -70.04 -58.33
N VAL A 340 -9.99 -69.95 -59.55
CA VAL A 340 -9.45 -71.11 -60.28
C VAL A 340 -8.25 -71.73 -59.55
N LYS A 341 -7.39 -70.93 -58.89
CA LYS A 341 -6.31 -71.44 -58.03
C LYS A 341 -6.86 -72.13 -56.77
N MET A 342 -7.89 -71.59 -56.15
CA MET A 342 -8.53 -72.17 -54.96
C MET A 342 -9.28 -73.47 -55.28
N SER A 343 -10.00 -73.55 -56.40
CA SER A 343 -10.63 -74.80 -56.86
C SER A 343 -9.60 -75.86 -57.25
N LYS A 344 -8.41 -75.46 -57.74
CA LYS A 344 -7.30 -76.40 -57.96
C LYS A 344 -6.61 -76.88 -56.66
N MET A 345 -6.84 -76.18 -55.54
CA MET A 345 -6.36 -76.57 -54.20
C MET A 345 -7.34 -77.49 -53.45
N GLU A 346 -8.50 -77.81 -54.03
CA GLU A 346 -9.42 -78.84 -53.53
C GLU A 346 -8.89 -80.25 -53.85
N THR A 347 -7.77 -80.61 -53.21
CA THR A 347 -7.29 -81.99 -53.14
C THR A 347 -7.91 -82.70 -51.94
N GLU A 348 -7.99 -84.04 -51.99
CA GLU A 348 -8.68 -84.87 -50.97
C GLU A 348 -8.20 -84.65 -49.52
N GLU A 349 -7.00 -84.12 -49.30
CA GLU A 349 -6.47 -83.79 -47.97
C GLU A 349 -7.02 -82.47 -47.38
N ASN A 350 -7.47 -81.53 -48.22
CA ASN A 350 -7.96 -80.22 -47.77
C ASN A 350 -9.45 -80.19 -47.42
N LYS A 351 -10.23 -81.23 -47.78
CA LYS A 351 -11.64 -81.38 -47.39
C LYS A 351 -11.84 -81.44 -45.87
N GLY A 352 -10.91 -82.06 -45.15
CA GLY A 352 -10.98 -82.15 -43.68
C GLY A 352 -10.80 -80.80 -42.98
N ILE A 353 -9.96 -79.92 -43.53
CA ILE A 353 -9.76 -78.55 -43.02
C ILE A 353 -10.95 -77.67 -43.38
N LEU A 354 -11.53 -77.84 -44.58
CA LEU A 354 -12.75 -77.15 -45.02
C LEU A 354 -13.95 -77.47 -44.13
N LEU A 355 -14.18 -78.74 -43.79
CA LEU A 355 -15.25 -79.12 -42.85
C LEU A 355 -15.06 -78.47 -41.48
N LYS A 356 -13.81 -78.38 -41.00
CA LYS A 356 -13.51 -77.71 -39.73
C LYS A 356 -13.71 -76.19 -39.81
N LEU A 357 -13.48 -75.59 -40.98
CA LEU A 357 -13.79 -74.18 -41.23
C LEU A 357 -15.30 -73.92 -41.35
N GLU A 358 -16.06 -74.84 -41.94
CA GLU A 358 -17.53 -74.78 -41.95
C GLU A 358 -18.11 -74.91 -40.54
N GLU A 359 -17.57 -75.82 -39.72
CA GLU A 359 -17.92 -75.89 -38.30
C GLU A 359 -17.60 -74.59 -37.56
N LEU A 360 -16.41 -74.00 -37.80
CA LEU A 360 -16.03 -72.72 -37.18
C LEU A 360 -16.89 -71.55 -37.68
N LEU A 361 -17.32 -71.54 -38.93
CA LEU A 361 -18.23 -70.53 -39.46
C LEU A 361 -19.64 -70.69 -38.89
N ALA A 362 -20.11 -71.92 -38.69
CA ALA A 362 -21.37 -72.20 -37.99
C ALA A 362 -21.31 -71.73 -36.52
N VAL A 363 -20.18 -71.95 -35.83
CA VAL A 363 -19.95 -71.43 -34.48
C VAL A 363 -19.89 -69.90 -34.49
N HIS A 364 -19.24 -69.27 -35.46
CA HIS A 364 -19.18 -67.82 -35.58
C HIS A 364 -20.58 -67.21 -35.87
N ALA A 365 -21.38 -67.84 -36.72
CA ALA A 365 -22.77 -67.45 -36.93
C ALA A 365 -23.60 -67.58 -35.65
N GLY A 366 -23.43 -68.68 -34.90
CA GLY A 366 -24.07 -68.88 -33.61
C GLY A 366 -23.66 -67.83 -32.56
N LEU A 367 -22.38 -67.47 -32.50
CA LEU A 367 -21.88 -66.39 -31.62
C LEU A 367 -22.46 -65.03 -32.01
N LYS A 368 -22.62 -64.75 -33.31
CA LYS A 368 -23.23 -63.52 -33.80
C LYS A 368 -24.71 -63.41 -33.42
N ASP A 369 -25.44 -64.53 -33.48
CA ASP A 369 -26.83 -64.60 -32.99
C ASP A 369 -26.92 -64.42 -31.48
N GLN A 370 -25.98 -64.97 -30.71
CA GLN A 370 -25.88 -64.75 -29.27
C GLN A 370 -25.57 -63.29 -28.94
N GLU A 371 -24.68 -62.65 -29.69
CA GLU A 371 -24.38 -61.22 -29.54
C GLU A 371 -25.62 -60.37 -29.83
N HIS A 372 -26.38 -60.68 -30.88
CA HIS A 372 -27.61 -59.97 -31.19
C HIS A 372 -28.63 -60.09 -30.06
N LYS A 373 -28.88 -61.30 -29.56
CA LYS A 373 -29.79 -61.56 -28.44
C LYS A 373 -29.33 -60.85 -27.16
N PHE A 374 -28.02 -60.84 -26.89
CA PHE A 374 -27.46 -60.13 -25.74
C PHE A 374 -27.62 -58.60 -25.87
N ARG A 375 -27.40 -58.03 -27.06
CA ARG A 375 -27.66 -56.60 -27.32
C ARG A 375 -29.14 -56.24 -27.14
N GLU A 376 -30.05 -57.10 -27.55
CA GLU A 376 -31.49 -56.93 -27.30
C GLU A 376 -31.81 -56.98 -25.80
N GLN A 377 -31.23 -57.92 -25.06
CA GLN A 377 -31.35 -57.99 -23.59
C GLN A 377 -30.80 -56.74 -22.90
N CYS A 378 -29.61 -56.25 -23.29
CA CYS A 378 -29.07 -55.02 -22.74
C CYS A 378 -29.95 -53.80 -23.05
N LYS A 379 -30.59 -53.76 -24.23
CA LYS A 379 -31.55 -52.70 -24.57
C LYS A 379 -32.82 -52.78 -23.70
N SER A 380 -33.36 -53.97 -23.48
CA SER A 380 -34.51 -54.14 -22.59
C SER A 380 -34.17 -53.79 -21.15
N ASP A 381 -33.00 -54.18 -20.65
CA ASP A 381 -32.54 -53.85 -19.31
C ASP A 381 -32.28 -52.36 -19.14
N LEU A 382 -31.73 -51.70 -20.16
CA LEU A 382 -31.56 -50.24 -20.16
C LEU A 382 -32.90 -49.53 -20.12
N MET A 383 -33.90 -49.97 -20.90
CA MET A 383 -35.26 -49.43 -20.83
C MET A 383 -35.90 -49.66 -19.47
N TYR A 384 -35.71 -50.84 -18.88
CA TYR A 384 -36.21 -51.16 -17.55
C TYR A 384 -35.56 -50.28 -16.46
N LEU A 385 -34.23 -50.15 -16.48
CA LEU A 385 -33.49 -49.29 -15.56
C LEU A 385 -33.84 -47.82 -15.76
N GLN A 386 -34.01 -47.34 -16.99
CA GLN A 386 -34.48 -45.97 -17.25
C GLN A 386 -35.88 -45.74 -16.69
N LYS A 387 -36.77 -46.74 -16.77
CA LYS A 387 -38.10 -46.67 -16.17
C LYS A 387 -38.02 -46.67 -14.65
N LEU A 388 -37.10 -47.45 -14.07
CA LEU A 388 -36.86 -47.48 -12.63
C LEU A 388 -36.28 -46.15 -12.13
N VAL A 389 -35.34 -45.55 -12.86
CA VAL A 389 -34.77 -44.23 -12.56
C VAL A 389 -35.83 -43.13 -12.65
N LYS A 390 -36.70 -43.15 -13.66
CA LYS A 390 -37.84 -42.22 -13.75
C LYS A 390 -38.78 -42.37 -12.56
N ASN A 391 -39.12 -43.61 -12.20
CA ASN A 391 -39.99 -43.87 -11.05
C ASN A 391 -39.33 -43.48 -9.71
N CYS A 392 -38.03 -43.73 -9.54
CA CYS A 392 -37.28 -43.31 -8.36
C CYS A 392 -37.14 -41.78 -8.27
N GLY A 393 -37.02 -41.08 -9.41
CA GLY A 393 -37.03 -39.62 -9.46
C GLY A 393 -38.38 -38.98 -9.14
N GLU A 394 -39.48 -39.74 -9.20
CA GLU A 394 -40.83 -39.26 -8.86
C GLU A 394 -41.24 -39.60 -7.41
N THR A 395 -40.56 -40.54 -6.72
CA THR A 395 -40.92 -40.96 -5.36
C THR A 395 -39.91 -40.59 -4.26
N CYS A 396 -38.87 -39.81 -4.53
CA CYS A 396 -38.04 -39.24 -3.46
C CYS A 396 -37.36 -37.93 -3.91
N GLU A 397 -37.45 -36.91 -3.06
CA GLU A 397 -36.76 -35.59 -3.11
C GLU A 397 -37.45 -34.46 -3.89
N PRO A 398 -38.20 -33.60 -3.17
CA PRO A 398 -37.87 -32.16 -3.23
C PRO A 398 -38.20 -31.28 -1.99
N GLN A 399 -38.62 -31.78 -0.82
CA GLN A 399 -39.00 -30.91 0.32
C GLN A 399 -37.94 -30.75 1.43
N GLU A 400 -37.23 -31.81 1.80
CA GLU A 400 -36.24 -31.74 2.90
C GLU A 400 -34.95 -31.00 2.51
N GLU A 401 -34.49 -31.16 1.26
CA GLU A 401 -33.31 -30.44 0.76
C GLU A 401 -33.58 -28.94 0.57
N GLN A 402 -34.76 -28.57 0.08
CA GLN A 402 -35.16 -27.16 -0.05
C GLN A 402 -35.26 -26.49 1.32
N ASN A 403 -35.80 -27.17 2.34
CA ASN A 403 -35.84 -26.66 3.71
C ASN A 403 -34.44 -26.46 4.30
N ARG A 404 -33.50 -27.39 4.06
CA ARG A 404 -32.09 -27.26 4.49
C ARG A 404 -31.35 -26.11 3.83
N VAL A 405 -31.63 -25.84 2.54
CA VAL A 405 -31.03 -24.70 1.82
C VAL A 405 -31.57 -23.37 2.37
N VAL A 406 -32.87 -23.29 2.65
CA VAL A 406 -33.49 -22.10 3.25
C VAL A 406 -32.96 -21.84 4.67
N GLU A 407 -32.80 -22.88 5.48
CA GLU A 407 -32.18 -22.77 6.82
C GLU A 407 -30.72 -22.32 6.75
N TYR A 408 -29.96 -22.85 5.78
CA TYR A 408 -28.57 -22.45 5.55
C TYR A 408 -28.46 -20.97 5.14
N ASP A 409 -29.32 -20.51 4.23
CA ASP A 409 -29.32 -19.10 3.80
C ASP A 409 -29.75 -18.16 4.94
N ALA A 410 -30.74 -18.54 5.74
CA ALA A 410 -31.13 -17.79 6.93
C ALA A 410 -29.99 -17.70 7.96
N LEU A 411 -29.26 -18.80 8.18
CA LEU A 411 -28.10 -18.82 9.07
C LEU A 411 -26.95 -17.96 8.52
N LYS A 412 -26.70 -18.02 7.21
CA LYS A 412 -25.70 -17.20 6.52
C LYS A 412 -26.03 -15.71 6.61
N GLU A 413 -27.30 -15.33 6.47
CA GLU A 413 -27.75 -13.96 6.70
C GLU A 413 -27.54 -13.51 8.14
N SER A 414 -27.85 -14.37 9.12
CA SER A 414 -27.61 -14.10 10.54
C SER A 414 -26.11 -13.89 10.84
N ILE A 415 -25.26 -14.75 10.25
CA ILE A 415 -23.79 -14.62 10.33
C ILE A 415 -23.32 -13.32 9.66
N ASN A 416 -23.88 -12.93 8.52
CA ASN A 416 -23.51 -11.68 7.87
C ASN A 416 -23.95 -10.45 8.68
N LYS A 417 -25.14 -10.47 9.28
CA LYS A 417 -25.64 -9.41 10.19
C LYS A 417 -24.72 -9.26 11.40
N THR A 418 -24.34 -10.36 12.04
CA THR A 418 -23.42 -10.35 13.20
C THR A 418 -22.01 -9.88 12.82
N ARG A 419 -21.49 -10.31 11.66
CA ARG A 419 -20.21 -9.81 11.12
C ARG A 419 -20.24 -8.30 10.87
N LEU A 420 -21.35 -7.76 10.35
CA LEU A 420 -21.51 -6.32 10.15
C LEU A 420 -21.55 -5.56 11.48
N LEU A 421 -22.22 -6.10 12.51
CA LEU A 421 -22.21 -5.51 13.85
C LEU A 421 -20.82 -5.52 14.47
N LEU A 422 -20.08 -6.63 14.34
CA LEU A 422 -18.70 -6.74 14.80
C LEU A 422 -17.79 -5.74 14.07
N ALA A 423 -17.93 -5.59 12.75
CA ALA A 423 -17.20 -4.59 11.99
C ALA A 423 -17.50 -3.15 12.45
N LYS A 424 -18.77 -2.84 12.75
CA LYS A 424 -19.16 -1.54 13.33
C LYS A 424 -18.50 -1.30 14.69
N LYS A 425 -18.49 -2.31 15.57
CA LYS A 425 -17.84 -2.24 16.89
C LYS A 425 -16.33 -2.08 16.76
N ASN A 426 -15.67 -2.84 15.87
CA ASN A 426 -14.23 -2.70 15.62
C ASN A 426 -13.86 -1.32 15.09
N ARG A 427 -14.67 -0.73 14.19
CA ARG A 427 -14.47 0.66 13.75
C ARG A 427 -14.62 1.64 14.91
N ALA A 428 -15.61 1.46 15.78
CA ALA A 428 -15.80 2.31 16.95
C ALA A 428 -14.62 2.19 17.94
N ILE A 429 -14.11 0.98 18.17
CA ILE A 429 -12.92 0.74 19.01
C ILE A 429 -11.70 1.44 18.39
N ALA A 430 -11.47 1.31 17.09
CA ALA A 430 -10.35 1.98 16.42
C ALA A 430 -10.44 3.52 16.51
N LEU A 431 -11.65 4.08 16.41
CA LEU A 431 -11.88 5.52 16.62
C LEU A 431 -11.56 5.94 18.06
N LEU A 432 -12.03 5.17 19.04
CA LEU A 432 -11.75 5.43 20.45
C LEU A 432 -10.25 5.29 20.78
N MET A 433 -9.56 4.31 20.21
CA MET A 433 -8.11 4.17 20.36
C MET A 433 -7.38 5.38 19.81
N ARG A 434 -7.75 5.86 18.62
CA ARG A 434 -7.15 7.09 18.06
C ARG A 434 -7.41 8.31 18.93
N GLN A 435 -8.62 8.44 19.49
CA GLN A 435 -8.94 9.51 20.43
C GLN A 435 -8.15 9.41 21.75
N LEU A 436 -7.81 8.21 22.19
CA LEU A 436 -6.95 7.99 23.34
C LEU A 436 -5.48 8.30 23.03
N ASP A 437 -5.02 7.95 21.84
CA ASP A 437 -3.67 8.26 21.36
C ASP A 437 -3.47 9.77 21.16
N ASP A 438 -4.53 10.52 20.82
CA ASP A 438 -4.50 11.98 20.73
C ASP A 438 -4.29 12.67 22.10
N VAL A 439 -4.48 11.96 23.22
CA VAL A 439 -4.22 12.49 24.56
C VAL A 439 -2.74 12.31 24.91
N PRO A 440 -1.97 13.40 25.10
CA PRO A 440 -0.55 13.27 25.36
C PRO A 440 -0.25 12.43 26.60
N GLY A 441 0.63 11.46 26.43
CA GLY A 441 1.07 10.59 27.52
C GLY A 441 1.83 11.38 28.60
N ARG A 442 2.05 10.75 29.76
CA ARG A 442 2.86 11.35 30.85
C ARG A 442 4.27 11.73 30.39
N SER A 443 4.88 10.94 29.50
CA SER A 443 6.18 11.22 28.90
C SER A 443 6.15 12.49 28.04
N GLU A 444 5.18 12.63 27.14
CA GLU A 444 5.00 13.80 26.29
C GLU A 444 4.71 15.06 27.11
N LEU A 445 3.83 14.96 28.11
CA LEU A 445 3.59 16.06 29.05
C LEU A 445 4.87 16.49 29.78
N THR A 446 5.71 15.54 30.18
CA THR A 446 7.01 15.83 30.82
C THR A 446 7.96 16.52 29.83
N GLN A 447 7.97 16.09 28.56
CA GLN A 447 8.74 16.75 27.51
C GLN A 447 8.26 18.18 27.27
N TYR A 448 6.95 18.42 27.19
CA TYR A 448 6.38 19.76 27.06
C TYR A 448 6.72 20.64 28.25
N GLN A 449 6.59 20.13 29.48
CA GLN A 449 6.98 20.87 30.69
C GLN A 449 8.45 21.27 30.67
N ARG A 450 9.35 20.36 30.25
CA ARG A 450 10.77 20.66 30.10
C ARG A 450 10.99 21.73 29.03
N ARG A 451 10.32 21.60 27.88
CA ARG A 451 10.41 22.56 26.80
C ARG A 451 9.91 23.95 27.22
N PHE A 452 8.84 24.02 28.01
CA PHE A 452 8.38 25.29 28.57
C PHE A 452 9.40 25.90 29.52
N MET A 453 10.00 25.11 30.42
CA MET A 453 11.05 25.61 31.32
C MET A 453 12.27 26.13 30.55
N GLU A 454 12.70 25.42 29.50
CA GLU A 454 13.76 25.88 28.60
C GLU A 454 13.39 27.21 27.93
N LEU A 455 12.18 27.32 27.41
CA LEU A 455 11.69 28.54 26.77
C LEU A 455 11.63 29.71 27.76
N TYR A 456 11.12 29.49 28.98
CA TYR A 456 11.11 30.51 30.03
C TYR A 456 12.53 30.97 30.39
N ASN A 457 13.49 30.05 30.46
CA ASN A 457 14.89 30.38 30.71
C ASN A 457 15.50 31.20 29.55
N GLN A 458 15.18 30.86 28.29
CA GLN A 458 15.64 31.63 27.14
C GLN A 458 15.05 33.05 27.13
N VAL A 459 13.74 33.19 27.35
CA VAL A 459 13.07 34.49 27.45
C VAL A 459 13.64 35.32 28.60
N SER A 460 13.87 34.71 29.76
CA SER A 460 14.49 35.37 30.93
C SER A 460 15.92 35.85 30.63
N THR A 461 16.72 35.02 29.95
CA THR A 461 18.09 35.39 29.55
C THR A 461 18.07 36.55 28.57
N LYS A 462 17.22 36.51 27.55
CA LYS A 462 17.06 37.60 26.58
C LYS A 462 16.58 38.88 27.25
N HIS A 463 15.60 38.79 28.14
CA HIS A 463 15.13 39.94 28.91
C HIS A 463 16.25 40.57 29.75
N LYS A 464 17.10 39.75 30.39
CA LYS A 464 18.26 40.22 31.14
C LYS A 464 19.28 40.92 30.23
N GLU A 465 19.60 40.35 29.08
CA GLU A 465 20.47 40.97 28.07
C GLU A 465 19.90 42.32 27.62
N THR A 466 18.62 42.37 27.25
CA THR A 466 17.93 43.62 26.86
C THR A 466 18.05 44.67 27.95
N LYS A 467 17.80 44.31 29.22
CA LYS A 467 17.92 45.22 30.35
C LYS A 467 19.37 45.71 30.56
N GLN A 468 20.36 44.86 30.32
CA GLN A 468 21.77 45.25 30.36
C GLN A 468 22.09 46.26 29.24
N TYR A 469 21.62 46.03 28.02
CA TYR A 469 21.80 46.98 26.92
C TYR A 469 21.15 48.33 27.18
N TYR A 470 19.91 48.35 27.71
CA TYR A 470 19.26 49.61 28.09
C TYR A 470 20.01 50.34 29.20
N THR A 471 20.47 49.61 30.23
CA THR A 471 21.29 50.21 31.30
C THR A 471 22.57 50.81 30.72
N LEU A 472 23.28 50.06 29.87
CA LEU A 472 24.51 50.52 29.23
C LEU A 472 24.24 51.77 28.38
N TYR A 473 23.20 51.75 27.55
CA TYR A 473 22.80 52.89 26.74
C TYR A 473 22.52 54.12 27.60
N ASN A 474 21.73 53.99 28.66
CA ASN A 474 21.43 55.10 29.57
C ASN A 474 22.71 55.63 30.24
N THR A 475 23.62 54.74 30.66
CA THR A 475 24.90 55.19 31.25
C THR A 475 25.79 55.93 30.24
N LEU A 476 25.81 55.49 28.98
CA LEU A 476 26.58 56.15 27.92
C LEU A 476 25.93 57.48 27.51
N ASP A 477 24.61 57.56 27.52
CA ASP A 477 23.89 58.81 27.24
C ASP A 477 24.11 59.83 28.36
N ASP A 478 24.05 59.39 29.63
CA ASP A 478 24.38 60.23 30.78
C ASP A 478 25.83 60.73 30.71
N THR A 479 26.81 59.86 30.42
CA THR A 479 28.22 60.29 30.31
C THR A 479 28.41 61.26 29.15
N LYS A 480 27.81 61.00 28.00
CA LYS A 480 27.82 61.93 26.86
C LYS A 480 27.21 63.28 27.24
N LEU A 481 26.10 63.28 27.98
CA LEU A 481 25.41 64.48 28.43
C LEU A 481 26.30 65.29 29.39
N TYR A 482 27.00 64.64 30.35
CA TYR A 482 27.94 65.33 31.23
C TYR A 482 29.15 65.87 30.46
N LEU A 483 29.74 65.09 29.56
CA LEU A 483 30.85 65.55 28.71
C LEU A 483 30.44 66.73 27.82
N SER A 484 29.23 66.70 27.26
CA SER A 484 28.71 67.83 26.47
C SER A 484 28.50 69.09 27.31
N LYS A 485 28.09 68.95 28.57
CA LYS A 485 28.00 70.08 29.51
C LYS A 485 29.37 70.62 29.87
N GLU A 486 30.36 69.75 30.10
CA GLU A 486 31.74 70.14 30.36
C GLU A 486 32.34 70.91 29.18
N LEU A 487 32.15 70.41 27.94
CA LEU A 487 32.57 71.12 26.73
C LEU A 487 31.89 72.48 26.59
N SER A 488 30.58 72.57 26.84
CA SER A 488 29.86 73.85 26.81
C SER A 488 30.37 74.83 27.88
N LEU A 489 30.67 74.33 29.09
CA LEU A 489 31.27 75.11 30.17
C LEU A 489 32.67 75.61 29.81
N LEU A 490 33.52 74.75 29.25
CA LEU A 490 34.86 75.10 28.80
C LEU A 490 34.83 76.14 27.66
N ASN A 491 33.93 75.99 26.69
CA ASN A 491 33.74 76.97 25.62
C ASN A 491 33.28 78.33 26.18
N SER A 492 32.31 78.34 27.09
CA SER A 492 31.84 79.58 27.73
C SER A 492 32.95 80.27 28.55
N ILE A 493 33.78 79.49 29.24
CA ILE A 493 34.96 80.00 29.94
C ILE A 493 35.95 80.62 28.95
N GLN A 494 36.23 79.94 27.84
CA GLN A 494 37.21 80.38 26.84
C GLN A 494 36.76 81.67 26.14
N GLU A 495 35.48 81.77 25.78
CA GLU A 495 34.89 82.96 25.15
C GLU A 495 34.91 84.17 26.10
N ASN A 496 34.49 83.97 27.35
CA ASN A 496 34.42 85.05 28.35
C ASN A 496 35.80 85.46 28.90
N TYR A 497 36.84 84.63 28.75
CA TYR A 497 38.16 84.88 29.32
C TYR A 497 38.80 86.16 28.78
N ASN A 498 38.78 86.36 27.47
CA ASN A 498 39.45 87.50 26.84
C ASN A 498 38.77 88.84 27.22
N GLU A 499 37.43 88.86 27.27
CA GLU A 499 36.65 90.05 27.66
C GLU A 499 36.78 90.37 29.15
N ALA A 500 36.71 89.35 30.01
CA ALA A 500 36.88 89.52 31.45
C ALA A 500 38.28 89.99 31.83
N MET A 501 39.32 89.53 31.12
CA MET A 501 40.71 89.91 31.38
C MET A 501 41.06 91.33 30.93
N ALA A 502 40.22 92.00 30.14
CA ALA A 502 40.43 93.36 29.65
C ALA A 502 40.26 94.44 30.74
N SER A 503 39.54 94.17 31.83
CA SER A 503 39.34 95.13 32.94
C SER A 503 39.52 94.48 34.31
N VAL A 504 39.99 95.24 35.31
CA VAL A 504 40.20 94.72 36.68
C VAL A 504 38.87 94.34 37.35
N SER A 505 37.80 95.10 37.09
CA SER A 505 36.46 94.78 37.58
C SER A 505 35.88 93.52 36.92
N GLY A 506 36.09 93.35 35.61
CA GLY A 506 35.70 92.15 34.86
C GLY A 506 36.40 90.88 35.36
N LYS A 507 37.69 90.98 35.71
CA LYS A 507 38.45 89.86 36.33
C LYS A 507 37.83 89.40 37.64
N GLU A 508 37.44 90.35 38.50
CA GLU A 508 36.86 90.01 39.81
C GLU A 508 35.45 89.39 39.67
N GLN A 509 34.65 89.88 38.72
CA GLN A 509 33.34 89.30 38.40
C GLN A 509 33.47 87.89 37.82
N PHE A 510 34.44 87.67 36.92
CA PHE A 510 34.73 86.37 36.33
C PHE A 510 35.20 85.35 37.37
N LEU A 511 36.02 85.75 38.35
CA LEU A 511 36.40 84.89 39.47
C LEU A 511 35.18 84.48 40.32
N LYS A 512 34.26 85.41 40.61
CA LYS A 512 33.01 85.10 41.33
C LYS A 512 32.12 84.13 40.53
N GLN A 513 32.04 84.29 39.21
CA GLN A 513 31.31 83.35 38.33
C GLN A 513 31.96 81.97 38.32
N PHE A 514 33.29 81.90 38.26
CA PHE A 514 34.04 80.65 38.32
C PHE A 514 33.84 79.90 39.64
N GLU A 515 33.88 80.62 40.75
CA GLU A 515 33.62 80.06 42.08
C GLU A 515 32.18 79.53 42.18
N ALA A 516 31.22 80.25 41.59
CA ALA A 516 29.83 79.78 41.48
C ALA A 516 29.72 78.50 40.65
N ILE A 517 30.40 78.40 39.50
CA ILE A 517 30.45 77.20 38.65
C ILE A 517 31.03 76.01 39.44
N ILE A 518 32.18 76.19 40.09
CA ILE A 518 32.82 75.14 40.89
C ILE A 518 31.89 74.67 42.01
N SER A 519 31.20 75.60 42.70
CA SER A 519 30.20 75.26 43.71
C SER A 519 29.03 74.46 43.13
N GLY A 520 28.59 74.78 41.92
CA GLY A 520 27.55 74.05 41.19
C GLY A 520 27.96 72.63 40.84
N VAL A 521 29.19 72.44 40.34
CA VAL A 521 29.77 71.12 40.04
C VAL A 521 29.89 70.28 41.30
N LYS A 522 30.38 70.84 42.41
CA LYS A 522 30.46 70.15 43.71
C LYS A 522 29.08 69.67 44.19
N ARG A 523 28.06 70.54 44.16
CA ARG A 523 26.68 70.15 44.53
C ARG A 523 26.11 69.06 43.62
N ASN A 524 26.41 69.10 42.32
CA ASN A 524 25.97 68.05 41.39
C ASN A 524 26.65 66.71 41.69
N ARG A 525 27.95 66.72 42.04
CA ARG A 525 28.68 65.53 42.45
C ARG A 525 28.05 64.88 43.68
N GLU A 526 27.77 65.66 44.72
CA GLU A 526 27.11 65.19 45.95
C GLU A 526 25.74 64.59 45.67
N LYS A 527 24.94 65.19 44.79
CA LYS A 527 23.63 64.65 44.38
C LYS A 527 23.76 63.28 43.70
N VAL A 528 24.75 63.10 42.81
CA VAL A 528 24.99 61.83 42.12
C VAL A 528 25.54 60.78 43.08
N GLU A 529 26.45 61.17 43.99
CA GLU A 529 26.95 60.29 45.05
C GLU A 529 25.83 59.78 45.96
N LYS A 530 24.89 60.67 46.36
CA LYS A 530 23.73 60.29 47.15
C LYS A 530 22.83 59.30 46.42
N LYS A 531 22.50 59.54 45.15
CA LYS A 531 21.72 58.58 44.32
C LYS A 531 22.42 57.23 44.20
N CYS A 532 23.74 57.23 44.05
CA CYS A 532 24.54 56.01 43.99
C CYS A 532 24.48 55.22 45.31
N ALA A 533 24.49 55.92 46.46
CA ALA A 533 24.33 55.30 47.76
C ALA A 533 22.93 54.66 47.93
N GLU A 534 21.87 55.37 47.55
CA GLU A 534 20.48 54.87 47.59
C GLU A 534 20.30 53.61 46.72
N GLU A 535 20.84 53.59 45.49
CA GLU A 535 20.77 52.42 44.61
C GLU A 535 21.63 51.24 45.12
N LYS A 536 22.78 51.51 45.77
CA LYS A 536 23.59 50.47 46.43
C LYS A 536 22.83 49.82 47.59
N GLU A 537 22.14 50.62 48.40
CA GLU A 537 21.32 50.12 49.50
C GLU A 537 20.14 49.29 48.97
N ARG A 538 19.45 49.79 47.93
CA ARG A 538 18.38 49.03 47.27
C ARG A 538 18.88 47.70 46.72
N ARG A 539 20.04 47.68 46.07
CA ARG A 539 20.69 46.44 45.58
C ARG A 539 21.01 45.49 46.73
N PHE A 540 21.51 46.01 47.85
CA PHE A 540 21.80 45.20 49.03
C PHE A 540 20.54 44.54 49.59
N ASN A 541 19.45 45.30 49.73
CA ASN A 541 18.16 44.78 50.21
C ASN A 541 17.62 43.69 49.27
N LEU A 542 17.60 43.93 47.95
CA LEU A 542 17.18 42.93 46.96
C LEU A 542 18.07 41.67 46.97
N ASN A 543 19.38 41.82 47.18
CA ASN A 543 20.29 40.69 47.27
C ASN A 543 20.04 39.87 48.54
N LYS A 544 19.73 40.53 49.66
CA LYS A 544 19.32 39.86 50.89
C LYS A 544 18.04 39.04 50.65
N ASP A 545 17.03 39.64 50.04
CA ASP A 545 15.78 38.95 49.71
C ASP A 545 16.01 37.75 48.78
N LEU A 546 16.85 37.91 47.75
CA LEU A 546 17.24 36.83 46.84
C LEU A 546 17.87 35.66 47.61
N VAL A 547 18.81 35.93 48.51
CA VAL A 547 19.45 34.88 49.33
C VAL A 547 18.41 34.13 50.16
N THR A 548 17.47 34.84 50.79
CA THR A 548 16.40 34.20 51.58
C THR A 548 15.49 33.31 50.72
N LEU A 549 15.13 33.75 49.51
CA LEU A 549 14.31 32.97 48.58
C LEU A 549 15.05 31.74 48.06
N VAL A 550 16.34 31.86 47.77
CA VAL A 550 17.18 30.72 47.36
C VAL A 550 17.29 29.68 48.48
N GLU A 551 17.41 30.11 49.73
CA GLU A 551 17.38 29.19 50.87
C GLU A 551 16.03 28.49 51.03
N GLN A 552 14.91 29.21 50.86
CA GLN A 552 13.59 28.61 50.85
C GLN A 552 13.44 27.59 49.71
N GLN A 553 13.90 27.92 48.50
CA GLN A 553 13.91 27.00 47.36
C GLN A 553 14.71 25.73 47.69
N ARG A 554 15.89 25.85 48.29
CA ARG A 554 16.70 24.69 48.72
C ARG A 554 15.94 23.82 49.73
N LYS A 555 15.24 24.44 50.69
CA LYS A 555 14.39 23.71 51.66
C LYS A 555 13.24 22.99 50.97
N TYR A 556 12.54 23.62 50.02
CA TYR A 556 11.48 22.98 49.25
C TYR A 556 11.98 21.80 48.43
N VAL A 557 13.11 21.96 47.74
CA VAL A 557 13.71 20.85 46.96
C VAL A 557 14.10 19.69 47.87
N ALA A 558 14.67 19.96 49.05
CA ALA A 558 14.97 18.93 50.04
C ALA A 558 13.70 18.22 50.54
N ALA A 559 12.65 18.97 50.86
CA ALA A 559 11.36 18.42 51.31
C ALA A 559 10.69 17.57 50.22
N VAL A 560 10.68 18.02 48.96
CA VAL A 560 10.16 17.25 47.82
C VAL A 560 10.95 15.96 47.61
N ARG A 561 12.28 16.03 47.71
CA ARG A 561 13.14 14.83 47.61
C ARG A 561 12.81 13.83 48.72
N GLN A 562 12.63 14.30 49.94
CA GLN A 562 12.27 13.46 51.09
C GLN A 562 10.88 12.85 50.90
N LEU A 563 9.88 13.63 50.49
CA LEU A 563 8.54 13.15 50.16
C LEU A 563 8.59 12.06 49.09
N THR A 564 9.39 12.25 48.03
CA THR A 564 9.54 11.27 46.94
C THR A 564 10.12 9.94 47.45
N ILE A 565 11.08 10.00 48.38
CA ILE A 565 11.65 8.81 49.02
C ILE A 565 10.59 8.09 49.85
N GLU A 566 9.82 8.81 50.66
CA GLU A 566 8.75 8.22 51.47
C GLU A 566 7.61 7.64 50.61
N CYS A 567 7.24 8.30 49.51
CA CYS A 567 6.28 7.76 48.55
C CYS A 567 6.75 6.43 47.96
N ARG A 568 8.02 6.32 47.54
CA ARG A 568 8.60 5.06 47.04
C ARG A 568 8.62 3.95 48.09
N LYS A 569 8.93 4.30 49.35
CA LYS A 569 8.84 3.34 50.47
C LYS A 569 7.41 2.85 50.66
N ASN A 570 6.44 3.76 50.64
CA ASN A 570 5.02 3.41 50.78
C ASN A 570 4.55 2.50 49.63
N GLU A 571 4.92 2.82 48.38
CA GLU A 571 4.64 1.95 47.22
C GLU A 571 5.24 0.55 47.37
N ALA A 572 6.48 0.44 47.86
CA ALA A 572 7.12 -0.84 48.13
C ALA A 572 6.40 -1.64 49.24
N LEU A 573 5.96 -0.97 50.31
CA LEU A 573 5.19 -1.60 51.39
C LEU A 573 3.80 -2.04 50.91
N LEU A 574 3.11 -1.22 50.12
CA LEU A 574 1.83 -1.59 49.49
C LEU A 574 1.99 -2.76 48.53
N GLY A 575 3.10 -2.82 47.78
CA GLY A 575 3.45 -3.96 46.93
C GLY A 575 3.58 -5.26 47.74
N ARG A 576 4.25 -5.20 48.91
CA ARG A 576 4.36 -6.35 49.83
C ARG A 576 3.02 -6.76 50.43
N LEU A 577 2.19 -5.79 50.80
CA LEU A 577 0.83 -6.03 51.33
C LEU A 577 -0.11 -6.64 50.29
N ARG A 578 0.04 -6.32 49.00
CA ARG A 578 -0.76 -6.91 47.92
C ARG A 578 -0.27 -8.29 47.47
N ALA A 579 0.99 -8.61 47.74
CA ALA A 579 1.60 -9.90 47.43
C ALA A 579 1.44 -10.93 48.56
N SER A 580 1.16 -10.46 49.78
CA SER A 580 0.63 -11.27 50.90
C SER A 580 -0.87 -11.45 50.78
#